data_AF-A0A2N6F0S4-F1
#
_entry.id   AF-A0A2N6F0S4-F1
#
_cell.length_a   1.000
_cell.length_b   1.000
_cell.length_c   1.000
_cell.angle_alpha   90.00
_cell.angle_beta   90.00
_cell.angle_gamma   90.00
#
_symmetry.space_group_name_H-M   'P 1'
#
loop_
_entity.id
_entity.type
_entity.pdbx_description
1 polymer ?
#
loop_
_entity_poly.entity_id
_entity_poly.type
_entity_poly.pdbx_seq_one_letter_code
_entity_poly.pdbx_strand_id
1 'polypeptide(L)'
;MKEKTTTNIAVPYYGNVIRPGQGFENIYIFASICPETGKIERTWLESWTGRSASDLAIWLAYKNVTGVFSDGYSLALEKALFGVDIWSHWEVSGEIHELVEKYWHEHITTAA
;
A
#
# COMPACT_ATOMS: atom_id res chain seq x y z
N MET A 1 -7.65 21.29 17.83
CA MET A 1 -8.02 19.91 17.44
C MET A 1 -6.72 19.23 17.06
N LYS A 2 -6.32 18.14 17.72
CA LYS A 2 -5.16 17.36 17.26
C LYS A 2 -5.59 16.69 15.95
N GLU A 3 -4.88 16.96 14.86
CA GLU A 3 -5.03 16.18 13.63
C GLU A 3 -4.76 14.72 14.02
N LYS A 4 -5.76 13.85 13.83
CA LYS A 4 -5.52 12.41 13.86
C LYS A 4 -4.59 12.12 12.69
N THR A 5 -3.31 11.89 12.98
CA THR A 5 -2.37 11.38 12.00
C THR A 5 -2.83 9.97 11.63
N THR A 6 -3.53 9.82 10.52
CA THR A 6 -3.85 8.50 9.97
C THR A 6 -2.72 8.04 9.07
N THR A 7 -2.53 6.74 8.99
CA THR A 7 -1.54 6.16 8.08
C THR A 7 -2.27 5.48 6.95
N ASN A 8 -1.96 5.86 5.71
CA ASN A 8 -2.58 5.26 4.54
C ASN A 8 -1.66 4.17 3.99
N ILE A 9 -2.26 3.03 3.68
CA ILE A 9 -1.62 1.96 2.92
C ILE A 9 -2.35 1.75 1.59
N ALA A 10 -1.67 1.15 0.63
CA ALA A 10 -2.27 0.70 -0.62
C ALA A 10 -2.02 -0.80 -0.85
N VAL A 11 -3.01 -1.47 -1.41
CA VAL A 11 -2.97 -2.89 -1.78
C VAL A 11 -3.45 -3.00 -3.22
N PRO A 12 -2.65 -3.52 -4.17
CA PRO A 12 -3.10 -3.78 -5.52
C PRO A 12 -4.28 -4.75 -5.52
N TYR A 13 -5.32 -4.45 -6.27
CA TYR A 13 -6.48 -5.33 -6.42
C TYR A 13 -6.31 -6.22 -7.65
N TYR A 14 -6.06 -7.51 -7.41
CA TYR A 14 -5.85 -8.50 -8.46
C TYR A 14 -7.15 -9.14 -8.98
N GLY A 15 -8.27 -9.03 -8.25
CA GLY A 15 -9.57 -9.61 -8.62
C GLY A 15 -9.51 -11.09 -9.03
N ASN A 16 -10.38 -11.48 -9.98
CA ASN A 16 -10.33 -12.78 -10.69
C ASN A 16 -9.54 -12.69 -12.01
N VAL A 17 -8.75 -11.64 -12.20
CA VAL A 17 -8.11 -11.34 -13.49
C VAL A 17 -6.72 -11.95 -13.49
N ILE A 18 -6.35 -12.61 -14.58
CA ILE A 18 -4.98 -13.06 -14.80
C ILE A 18 -4.10 -11.81 -14.73
N ARG A 19 -3.12 -11.80 -13.80
CA ARG A 19 -2.15 -10.71 -13.69
C ARG A 19 -1.67 -10.34 -15.10
N PRO A 20 -1.63 -9.05 -15.47
CA PRO A 20 -1.02 -8.68 -16.74
C PRO A 20 0.38 -9.26 -16.73
N GLY A 21 0.67 -10.15 -17.67
CA GLY A 21 1.95 -10.88 -17.72
C GLY A 21 3.18 -9.98 -17.72
N GLN A 22 2.98 -8.67 -17.98
CA GLN A 22 3.90 -7.58 -17.72
C GLN A 22 3.10 -6.31 -17.36
N GLY A 23 3.22 -5.78 -16.15
CA GLY A 23 2.59 -4.50 -15.76
C GLY A 23 2.35 -4.33 -14.27
N PHE A 24 1.85 -3.16 -13.88
CA PHE A 24 1.27 -2.94 -12.54
C PHE A 24 -0.24 -2.99 -12.62
N GLU A 25 -0.88 -3.23 -11.47
CA GLU A 25 -2.33 -3.21 -11.40
C GLU A 25 -2.85 -1.78 -11.59
N ASN A 26 -4.05 -1.68 -12.16
CA ASN A 26 -4.71 -0.40 -12.39
C ASN A 26 -5.70 -0.05 -11.28
N ILE A 27 -5.97 -0.95 -10.34
CA ILE A 27 -6.90 -0.73 -9.23
C ILE A 27 -6.16 -1.01 -7.93
N TYR A 28 -6.25 -0.08 -6.99
CA TYR A 28 -5.68 -0.20 -5.66
C TYR A 28 -6.78 0.01 -4.61
N ILE A 29 -6.80 -0.88 -3.62
CA ILE A 29 -7.55 -0.68 -2.39
C ILE A 29 -6.65 0.12 -1.45
N PHE A 30 -7.17 1.22 -0.94
CA PHE A 30 -6.53 2.03 0.09
C PHE A 30 -7.20 1.75 1.42
N ALA A 31 -6.41 1.78 2.49
CA ALA A 31 -6.91 1.76 3.85
C ALA A 31 -6.25 2.85 4.69
N SER A 32 -7.08 3.60 5.41
CA SER A 32 -6.66 4.56 6.43
C SER A 32 -6.67 3.86 7.78
N ILE A 33 -5.51 3.80 8.42
CA ILE A 33 -5.29 3.08 9.67
C ILE A 33 -5.10 4.10 10.79
N CYS A 34 -5.81 3.90 11.89
CA CYS A 34 -5.59 4.63 13.13
C CYS A 34 -4.30 4.10 13.77
N PRO A 35 -3.23 4.90 13.91
CA PRO A 35 -1.96 4.39 14.43
C PRO A 35 -2.03 3.98 15.91
N GLU A 36 -2.92 4.61 16.69
CA GLU A 36 -3.09 4.28 18.11
C GLU A 36 -3.75 2.92 18.34
N THR A 37 -4.66 2.53 17.43
CA THR A 37 -5.47 1.31 17.62
C THR A 37 -5.13 0.20 16.65
N GLY A 38 -4.41 0.52 15.57
CA GLY A 38 -4.15 -0.36 14.44
C GLY A 38 -5.37 -0.78 13.64
N LYS A 39 -6.52 -0.13 13.87
CA LYS A 39 -7.76 -0.46 13.15
C LYS A 39 -7.87 0.36 11.88
N ILE A 40 -8.40 -0.29 10.84
CA ILE A 40 -8.82 0.39 9.61
C ILE A 40 -10.04 1.25 9.94
N GLU A 41 -9.91 2.57 9.80
CA GLU A 41 -11.01 3.52 9.96
C GLU A 41 -11.82 3.67 8.65
N ARG A 42 -11.17 3.49 7.50
CA ARG A 42 -11.79 3.62 6.18
C ARG A 42 -11.06 2.82 5.12
N THR A 43 -11.79 2.23 4.18
CA THR A 43 -11.26 1.71 2.92
C THR A 43 -11.87 2.43 1.72
N TRP A 44 -11.14 2.51 0.61
CA TRP A 44 -11.66 3.02 -0.66
C TRP A 44 -10.86 2.45 -1.83
N LEU A 45 -11.40 2.61 -3.04
CA LEU A 45 -10.76 2.17 -4.27
C LEU A 45 -10.29 3.37 -5.07
N GLU A 46 -9.10 3.29 -5.64
CA GLU A 46 -8.66 4.22 -6.67
C GLU A 46 -8.06 3.50 -7.87
N SER A 47 -8.23 4.13 -9.04
CA SER A 47 -7.61 3.66 -10.26
C SER A 47 -6.33 4.43 -10.58
N TRP A 48 -5.33 3.69 -11.01
CA TRP A 48 -4.07 4.21 -11.51
C TRP A 48 -3.95 3.88 -13.00
N THR A 49 -3.44 4.84 -13.77
CA THR A 49 -3.33 4.75 -15.24
C THR A 49 -1.92 5.04 -15.75
N GLY A 50 -0.94 5.11 -14.84
CA GLY A 50 0.46 5.32 -15.18
C GLY A 50 1.09 4.11 -15.86
N ARG A 51 2.37 4.25 -16.24
CA ARG A 51 3.07 3.21 -17.04
C ARG A 51 4.40 2.78 -16.45
N SER A 52 4.86 3.43 -15.37
CA SER A 52 6.16 3.14 -14.77
C SER A 52 6.07 2.98 -13.24
N ALA A 53 7.06 2.31 -12.67
CA ALA A 53 7.22 2.19 -11.22
C ALA A 53 7.32 3.55 -10.54
N SER A 54 8.06 4.49 -11.15
CA SER A 54 8.24 5.84 -10.62
C SER A 54 6.93 6.62 -10.61
N ASP A 55 6.13 6.53 -11.68
CA ASP A 55 4.81 7.19 -11.73
C ASP A 55 3.86 6.61 -10.67
N LEU A 56 3.94 5.30 -10.42
CA LEU A 56 3.16 4.65 -9.37
C LEU A 56 3.57 5.15 -7.99
N ALA A 57 4.87 5.17 -7.69
CA ALA A 57 5.40 5.62 -6.41
C ALA A 57 5.03 7.09 -6.13
N ILE A 58 5.19 7.97 -7.12
CA ILE A 58 4.80 9.39 -7.01
C ILE A 58 3.29 9.52 -6.78
N TRP A 59 2.47 8.75 -7.51
CA TRP A 59 1.02 8.78 -7.35
C TRP A 59 0.56 8.32 -5.97
N LEU A 60 1.21 7.29 -5.41
CA LEU A 60 0.96 6.83 -4.03
C LEU A 60 1.40 7.89 -3.00
N ALA A 61 2.56 8.53 -3.20
CA ALA A 61 3.05 9.58 -2.32
C ALA A 61 2.08 10.78 -2.27
N TYR A 62 1.54 11.20 -3.42
CA TYR A 62 0.50 12.26 -3.47
C TYR A 62 -0.78 11.92 -2.71
N LYS A 63 -1.00 10.65 -2.38
CA LYS A 63 -2.15 10.15 -1.60
C LYS A 63 -1.83 9.95 -0.13
N ASN A 64 -0.65 10.43 0.30
CA ASN A 64 -0.11 10.23 1.64
C ASN A 64 -0.04 8.74 2.02
N VAL A 65 0.17 7.85 1.05
CA VAL A 65 0.46 6.45 1.31
C VAL A 65 1.85 6.36 1.87
N THR A 66 2.01 5.62 2.96
CA THR A 66 3.32 5.33 3.56
C THR A 66 3.73 3.89 3.34
N GLY A 67 2.80 3.01 2.95
CA GLY A 67 3.02 1.57 2.85
C GLY A 67 2.27 0.88 1.72
N VAL A 68 2.88 -0.13 1.13
CA VAL A 68 2.27 -0.99 0.11
C VAL A 68 2.39 -2.46 0.48
N PHE A 69 1.28 -3.18 0.43
CA PHE A 69 1.27 -4.65 0.46
C PHE A 69 1.05 -5.18 -0.95
N SER A 70 1.88 -6.09 -1.43
CA SER A 70 1.78 -6.66 -2.78
C SER A 70 2.05 -8.15 -2.79
N ASP A 71 1.27 -8.90 -3.56
CA ASP A 71 1.45 -10.35 -3.75
C ASP A 71 2.61 -10.65 -4.73
N GLY A 72 3.21 -9.64 -5.35
CA GLY A 72 4.34 -9.80 -6.27
C GLY A 72 5.52 -8.92 -5.92
N TYR A 73 6.72 -9.48 -6.03
CA TYR A 73 7.97 -8.72 -5.93
C TYR A 73 8.34 -8.06 -7.26
N SER A 74 8.78 -6.80 -7.19
CA SER A 74 9.38 -6.07 -8.32
C SER A 74 10.47 -5.14 -7.80
N LEU A 75 11.73 -5.43 -8.14
CA LEU A 75 12.88 -4.60 -7.74
C LEU A 75 12.77 -3.15 -8.23
N ALA A 76 12.20 -2.95 -9.42
CA ALA A 76 11.98 -1.61 -9.96
C ALA A 76 10.96 -0.82 -9.13
N LEU A 77 9.89 -1.49 -8.67
CA LEU A 77 8.89 -0.88 -7.80
C LEU A 77 9.44 -0.60 -6.41
N GLU A 78 10.13 -1.56 -5.81
CA GLU A 78 10.77 -1.40 -4.49
C GLU A 78 11.69 -0.18 -4.45
N LYS A 79 12.57 -0.02 -5.45
CA LYS A 79 13.45 1.14 -5.55
C LYS A 79 12.67 2.45 -5.72
N ALA A 80 11.58 2.44 -6.49
CA ALA A 80 10.76 3.62 -6.71
C ALA A 80 10.02 4.05 -5.43
N LEU A 81 9.44 3.09 -4.70
CA LEU A 81 8.74 3.32 -3.43
C LEU A 81 9.71 3.83 -2.36
N PHE A 82 10.88 3.19 -2.22
CA PHE A 82 11.92 3.63 -1.30
C PHE A 82 12.38 5.06 -1.58
N GLY A 83 12.49 5.45 -2.86
CA GLY A 83 12.87 6.81 -3.25
C GLY A 83 11.87 7.91 -2.86
N VAL A 84 10.67 7.55 -2.39
CA VAL A 84 9.64 8.49 -1.92
C VAL A 84 9.16 8.16 -0.49
N ASP A 85 10.01 7.48 0.29
CA ASP A 85 9.75 7.12 1.69
C ASP A 85 8.49 6.24 1.90
N ILE A 86 8.16 5.39 0.92
CA ILE A 86 7.09 4.40 1.02
C ILE A 86 7.71 3.03 1.29
N TRP A 87 7.32 2.39 2.40
CA TRP A 87 7.71 1.01 2.67
C TRP A 87 6.86 0.03 1.86
N SER A 88 7.42 -1.16 1.64
CA SER A 88 6.73 -2.21 0.88
C SER A 88 6.89 -3.56 1.55
N HIS A 89 5.82 -4.34 1.59
CA HIS A 89 5.83 -5.72 2.04
C HIS A 89 5.31 -6.61 0.90
N TRP A 90 6.09 -7.64 0.58
CA TRP A 90 5.92 -8.46 -0.61
C TRP A 90 5.39 -9.86 -0.27
N GLU A 91 4.91 -10.59 -1.29
CA GLU A 91 4.48 -12.00 -1.18
C GLU A 91 3.36 -12.20 -0.15
N VAL A 92 2.47 -11.21 -0.05
CA VAL A 92 1.32 -11.25 0.84
C VAL A 92 0.02 -11.40 0.06
N SER A 93 -0.79 -12.35 0.51
CA SER A 93 -2.13 -12.62 -0.02
C SER A 93 -3.13 -12.68 1.13
N GLY A 94 -4.32 -12.15 0.94
CA GLY A 94 -5.39 -12.17 1.94
C GLY A 94 -6.30 -10.95 1.83
N GLU A 95 -7.29 -10.86 2.71
CA GLU A 95 -8.11 -9.66 2.79
C GLU A 95 -7.35 -8.50 3.45
N ILE A 96 -7.64 -7.27 3.02
CA ILE A 96 -6.92 -6.08 3.52
C ILE A 96 -6.99 -5.93 5.03
N HIS A 97 -8.10 -6.34 5.65
CA HIS A 97 -8.26 -6.33 7.10
C HIS A 97 -7.29 -7.31 7.78
N GLU A 98 -7.16 -8.53 7.25
CA GLU A 98 -6.23 -9.53 7.78
C GLU A 98 -4.78 -9.11 7.59
N LEU A 99 -4.44 -8.54 6.43
CA LEU A 99 -3.10 -8.04 6.14
C LEU A 99 -2.70 -6.93 7.10
N VAL A 100 -3.60 -5.96 7.33
CA VAL A 100 -3.35 -4.89 8.31
C VAL A 100 -3.22 -5.48 9.70
N GLU A 101 -4.16 -6.29 10.18
CA GLU A 101 -4.09 -6.86 11.52
C GLU A 101 -2.81 -7.67 11.77
N LYS A 102 -2.35 -8.42 10.76
CA LYS A 102 -1.18 -9.28 10.87
C LYS A 102 0.15 -8.52 10.83
N TYR A 103 0.30 -7.56 9.91
CA TYR A 103 1.59 -6.94 9.62
C TYR A 103 1.75 -5.53 10.19
N TRP A 104 0.65 -4.86 10.59
CA TRP A 104 0.70 -3.50 11.10
C TRP A 104 1.56 -3.35 12.36
N HIS A 105 1.49 -4.33 13.28
CA HIS A 105 2.28 -4.28 14.50
C HIS A 105 3.78 -4.35 14.27
N GLU A 106 4.26 -5.10 13.27
CA GLU A 106 5.68 -5.21 12.94
C GLU A 106 6.27 -3.86 12.47
N HIS A 107 5.45 -3.03 11.84
CA HIS A 107 5.89 -1.75 11.26
C HIS A 107 5.84 -0.57 12.23
N ILE A 108 4.99 -0.57 13.27
CA ILE A 108 4.97 0.54 14.25
C ILE A 108 6.05 0.39 15.34
N THR A 109 6.38 -0.83 15.76
CA THR A 109 7.38 -1.05 16.83
C THR A 109 8.83 -0.79 16.42
N THR A 110 9.09 -0.54 15.13
CA THR A 110 10.43 -0.20 14.64
C THR A 110 10.68 1.32 14.63
N ALA A 111 9.68 2.14 14.99
CA ALA A 111 9.75 3.60 15.03
C ALA A 111 9.70 4.20 16.45
N ALA A 112 9.89 3.38 17.50
CA ALA A 112 9.92 3.81 18.90
C ALA A 112 11.34 3.78 19.49
#